data_AF-N9KW21-F1
#
_entry.id   AF-N9KW21-F1
#
_cell.length_a   1.000
_cell.length_b   1.000
_cell.length_c   1.000
_cell.angle_alpha   90.00
_cell.angle_beta   90.00
_cell.angle_gamma   90.00
#
_symmetry.space_group_name_H-M   'P 1'
#
loop_
_entity.id
_entity.type
_entity.pdbx_description
1 polymer ?
#
loop_
_entity_poly.entity_id
_entity_poly.type
_entity_poly.pdbx_seq_one_letter_code
_entity_poly.pdbx_strand_id
1 'polypeptide(L)'
;MTDLNKEREAFERLPLAELAIKSEYVYYNEETNSYWPNEDFCPSDAPETMNFAWEAWQEKAKAQTVPTWISVKDEEPPTDTMVLICWSDAPDVTPEQDYMTIDEDLNSVWANYQNDPPSHWMHFHSVPNVSGAEQ
;
A
#
# COMPACT_ATOMS: atom_id res chain seq x y z
N MET A 1 -0.90 6.97 4.86
CA MET A 1 -0.16 7.99 4.09
C MET A 1 1.15 7.36 3.68
N THR A 2 1.36 7.16 2.38
CA THR A 2 2.57 6.53 1.85
C THR A 2 3.76 7.43 2.14
N ASP A 3 4.83 6.87 2.70
CA ASP A 3 6.07 7.60 2.90
C ASP A 3 6.73 7.82 1.54
N LEU A 4 6.58 9.04 1.00
CA LEU A 4 7.04 9.39 -0.34
C LEU A 4 8.55 9.21 -0.49
N ASN A 5 9.32 9.44 0.57
CA ASN A 5 10.77 9.26 0.56
C ASN A 5 11.14 7.78 0.47
N LYS A 6 10.45 6.92 1.22
CA LYS A 6 10.67 5.47 1.14
C LYS A 6 10.33 4.91 -0.25
N GLU A 7 9.23 5.38 -0.85
CA GLU A 7 8.85 4.99 -2.21
C GLU A 7 9.84 5.49 -3.25
N ARG A 8 10.34 6.72 -3.09
CA ARG A 8 11.40 7.27 -3.94
C ARG A 8 12.67 6.43 -3.84
N GLU A 9 13.15 6.13 -2.64
CA GLU A 9 14.33 5.26 -2.45
C GLU A 9 14.15 3.88 -3.09
N ALA A 10 12.93 3.31 -3.06
CA ALA A 10 12.64 2.05 -3.73
C ALA A 10 12.66 2.18 -5.25
N PHE A 11 12.07 3.24 -5.79
CA PHE A 11 12.08 3.56 -7.22
C PHE A 11 13.50 3.82 -7.75
N GLU A 12 14.31 4.57 -7.02
CA GLU A 12 15.69 4.93 -7.40
C GLU A 12 16.65 3.72 -7.43
N ARG A 13 16.27 2.59 -6.83
CA ARG A 13 17.00 1.31 -6.93
C ARG A 13 16.64 0.49 -8.17
N LEU A 14 15.69 0.94 -8.99
CA LEU A 14 15.40 0.27 -10.25
C LEU A 14 16.58 0.45 -11.21
N PRO A 15 16.95 -0.56 -12.01
CA PRO A 15 18.19 -0.52 -12.81
C PRO A 15 18.34 0.72 -13.71
N LEU A 16 17.25 1.19 -14.33
CA LEU A 16 17.27 2.38 -15.20
C LEU A 16 17.30 3.69 -14.40
N ALA A 17 16.60 3.74 -13.26
CA ALA A 17 16.62 4.90 -12.37
C ALA A 17 17.99 5.08 -11.74
N GLU A 18 18.54 3.99 -11.19
CA GLU A 18 19.87 3.94 -10.59
C GLU A 18 20.95 4.36 -11.60
N LEU A 19 20.86 3.88 -12.85
CA LEU A 19 21.80 4.24 -13.91
C LEU A 19 21.79 5.74 -14.20
N ALA A 20 20.62 6.34 -14.38
CA ALA A 20 20.50 7.76 -14.70
C ALA A 20 20.96 8.66 -13.55
N ILE A 21 20.73 8.25 -12.29
CA ILE A 21 21.21 8.96 -11.11
C ILE A 21 22.73 8.83 -10.97
N LYS A 22 23.28 7.61 -11.09
CA LYS A 22 24.74 7.36 -11.00
C LYS A 22 25.53 7.98 -12.14
N SER A 23 24.91 8.12 -13.30
CA SER A 23 25.49 8.80 -14.47
C SER A 23 25.27 10.31 -14.41
N GLU A 24 24.68 10.81 -13.32
CA GLU A 24 24.40 12.22 -13.06
C GLU A 24 23.56 12.90 -14.15
N TYR A 25 22.74 12.15 -14.88
CA TYR A 25 21.88 12.69 -15.95
C TYR A 25 20.73 13.51 -15.38
N VAL A 26 20.24 13.10 -14.21
CA VAL A 26 19.10 13.74 -13.55
C VAL A 26 19.35 13.88 -12.06
N TYR A 27 18.71 14.85 -11.44
CA TYR A 27 18.61 15.00 -9.99
C TYR A 27 17.13 15.12 -9.59
N TYR A 28 16.81 14.69 -8.37
CA TYR A 28 15.46 14.83 -7.84
C TYR A 28 15.27 16.22 -7.23
N ASN A 29 14.22 16.93 -7.66
CA ASN A 29 13.80 18.21 -7.11
C ASN A 29 12.63 17.98 -6.14
N GLU A 30 12.91 18.12 -4.84
CA GLU A 30 11.92 17.89 -3.77
C GLU A 30 10.76 18.90 -3.80
N GLU A 31 11.00 20.14 -4.23
CA GLU A 31 9.96 21.18 -4.28
C GLU A 31 8.87 20.87 -5.30
N THR A 32 9.26 20.22 -6.41
CA THR A 32 8.35 19.86 -7.50
C THR A 32 8.01 18.38 -7.54
N ASN A 33 8.59 17.56 -6.65
CA ASN A 33 8.48 16.11 -6.65
C ASN A 33 8.76 15.49 -8.03
N SER A 34 9.81 15.96 -8.71
CA SER A 34 10.13 15.58 -10.09
C SER A 34 11.63 15.53 -10.35
N TYR A 35 12.05 14.79 -11.38
CA TYR A 35 13.44 14.67 -11.81
C TYR A 35 13.76 15.72 -12.87
N TRP A 36 14.83 16.47 -12.64
CA TRP A 36 15.29 17.55 -13.52
C TRP A 36 16.63 17.14 -14.17
N PRO A 37 16.89 17.58 -15.41
CA PRO A 37 18.16 17.28 -16.08
C PRO A 37 19.32 17.96 -15.36
N ASN A 38 20.47 17.29 -15.30
CA ASN A 38 21.71 17.93 -14.91
C ASN A 38 22.32 18.67 -16.12
N GLU A 39 22.73 19.92 -15.94
CA GLU A 39 23.11 20.84 -17.03
C GLU A 39 24.38 20.39 -17.78
N ASP A 40 25.25 19.61 -17.14
CA ASP A 40 26.55 19.20 -17.69
C ASP A 40 26.47 18.07 -18.73
N PHE A 41 25.55 17.12 -18.57
CA PHE A 41 25.36 16.01 -19.51
C PHE A 41 24.04 15.27 -19.26
N CYS A 42 23.04 15.50 -20.11
CA CYS A 42 21.77 14.78 -20.02
C CYS A 42 21.33 14.31 -21.42
N PRO A 43 21.07 13.01 -21.63
CA PRO A 43 20.32 12.56 -22.81
C PRO A 43 18.97 13.29 -22.83
N SER A 44 18.53 13.78 -24.00
CA SER A 44 17.34 14.63 -24.13
C SER A 44 16.09 14.05 -23.46
N ASP A 45 15.99 12.72 -23.39
CA ASP A 45 14.78 12.02 -22.99
C ASP A 45 14.87 11.41 -21.56
N ALA A 46 16.03 11.52 -20.90
CA ALA A 46 16.25 10.94 -19.57
C ALA A 46 15.31 11.50 -18.48
N PRO A 47 15.14 12.83 -18.31
CA PRO A 47 14.24 13.37 -17.29
C PRO A 47 12.77 13.06 -17.58
N GLU A 48 12.36 13.09 -18.86
CA GLU A 48 10.99 12.77 -19.26
C GLU A 48 10.66 11.29 -18.96
N THR A 49 11.56 10.38 -19.33
CA THR A 49 11.42 8.95 -19.04
C THR A 49 11.37 8.68 -17.54
N MET A 50 12.24 9.35 -16.77
CA MET A 50 12.28 9.19 -15.31
C MET A 50 10.99 9.67 -14.66
N ASN A 51 10.49 10.84 -15.06
CA ASN A 51 9.26 11.39 -14.51
C ASN A 51 8.04 10.53 -14.86
N PHE A 52 7.93 10.06 -16.09
CA PHE A 52 6.84 9.17 -16.48
C PHE A 52 6.84 7.87 -15.65
N ALA A 53 8.01 7.26 -15.46
CA ALA A 53 8.15 6.07 -14.63
C ALA A 53 7.85 6.36 -13.15
N TRP A 54 8.26 7.53 -12.64
CA TRP A 54 8.01 7.96 -11.27
C TRP A 54 6.53 8.23 -11.00
N GLU A 55 5.81 8.87 -11.93
CA GLU A 55 4.37 9.05 -11.84
C GLU A 55 3.64 7.71 -11.82
N ALA A 56 3.99 6.79 -12.74
CA ALA A 56 3.40 5.45 -12.77
C ALA A 56 3.68 4.66 -11.48
N TRP A 57 4.88 4.79 -10.91
CA TRP A 57 5.22 4.18 -9.62
C TRP A 57 4.34 4.75 -8.49
N GLN A 58 4.20 6.07 -8.42
CA GLN A 58 3.38 6.72 -7.41
C GLN A 58 1.91 6.30 -7.50
N GLU A 59 1.34 6.21 -8.71
CA GLU A 59 -0.04 5.72 -8.89
C GLU A 59 -0.20 4.27 -8.41
N LYS A 60 0.78 3.40 -8.70
CA LYS A 60 0.78 2.03 -8.18
C LYS A 60 0.93 1.98 -6.65
N ALA A 61 1.82 2.78 -6.08
CA ALA A 61 2.02 2.86 -4.64
C ALA A 61 0.74 3.38 -3.94
N LYS A 62 0.07 4.38 -4.52
CA LYS A 62 -1.25 4.85 -4.06
C LYS A 62 -2.30 3.75 -4.12
N ALA A 63 -2.36 2.98 -5.22
CA ALA A 63 -3.30 1.86 -5.35
C ALA A 63 -3.06 0.76 -4.30
N GLN A 64 -1.81 0.49 -3.91
CA GLN A 64 -1.49 -0.43 -2.81
C GLN A 64 -1.90 0.09 -1.42
N THR A 65 -2.13 1.40 -1.28
CA THR A 65 -2.61 1.99 -0.02
C THR A 65 -4.12 2.11 0.08
N VAL A 66 -4.87 1.83 -0.99
CA VAL A 66 -6.32 1.72 -0.90
C VAL A 66 -6.63 0.37 -0.23
N PRO A 67 -7.35 0.36 0.89
CA PRO A 67 -7.72 -0.88 1.53
C PRO A 67 -8.52 -1.74 0.56
N THR A 68 -7.99 -2.92 0.25
CA THR A 68 -8.68 -3.86 -0.62
C THR A 68 -9.53 -4.76 0.25
N TRP A 69 -10.85 -4.61 0.14
CA TRP A 69 -11.82 -5.54 0.72
C TRP A 69 -11.83 -6.83 -0.09
N ILE A 70 -11.48 -7.93 0.55
CA ILE A 70 -11.41 -9.28 -0.02
C ILE A 70 -12.69 -10.00 0.37
N SER A 71 -13.39 -10.61 -0.60
CA SER A 71 -14.58 -11.40 -0.26
C SER A 71 -14.15 -12.67 0.45
N VAL A 72 -14.83 -13.01 1.55
CA VAL A 72 -14.59 -14.28 2.27
C VAL A 72 -14.83 -15.51 1.37
N LYS A 73 -15.64 -15.36 0.31
CA LYS A 73 -15.88 -16.42 -0.67
C LYS A 73 -14.73 -16.60 -1.67
N ASP A 74 -13.96 -15.54 -1.91
CA ASP A 74 -12.83 -15.58 -2.84
C ASP A 74 -11.56 -16.07 -2.11
N GLU A 75 -11.32 -15.55 -0.91
CA GLU A 75 -10.18 -15.91 -0.07
C GLU A 75 -10.52 -15.72 1.41
N GLU A 76 -10.20 -16.71 2.24
CA GLU A 76 -10.31 -16.63 3.70
C GLU A 76 -9.08 -15.92 4.31
N PRO A 77 -9.23 -15.10 5.36
CA PRO A 77 -8.07 -14.50 6.02
C PRO A 77 -7.17 -15.55 6.66
N PRO A 78 -5.88 -15.22 6.89
CA PRO A 78 -5.01 -16.07 7.68
C PRO A 78 -5.55 -16.30 9.10
N THR A 79 -5.44 -17.53 9.58
CA THR A 79 -5.75 -17.90 10.97
C THR A 79 -4.88 -17.09 11.95
N ASP A 80 -5.44 -16.78 13.12
CA ASP A 80 -4.81 -16.06 14.22
C ASP A 80 -4.33 -14.64 13.84
N THR A 81 -4.87 -14.09 12.76
CA THR A 81 -4.60 -12.72 12.31
C THR A 81 -5.86 -11.87 12.47
N MET A 82 -5.74 -10.79 13.23
CA MET A 82 -6.84 -9.83 13.37
C MET A 82 -7.01 -9.07 12.06
N VAL A 83 -8.25 -8.96 11.60
CA VAL A 83 -8.65 -8.28 10.36
C VAL A 83 -9.86 -7.38 10.62
N LEU A 84 -10.12 -6.46 9.70
CA LEU A 84 -11.36 -5.71 9.67
C LEU A 84 -12.38 -6.45 8.80
N ILE A 85 -13.62 -6.55 9.26
CA ILE A 85 -14.71 -7.26 8.59
C ILE A 85 -15.86 -6.32 8.26
N CYS A 86 -16.60 -6.65 7.19
CA CYS A 86 -17.80 -5.95 6.75
C CYS A 86 -18.91 -6.95 6.41
N TRP A 87 -20.14 -6.60 6.77
CA TRP A 87 -21.34 -7.38 6.54
C TRP A 87 -22.09 -6.88 5.30
N SER A 88 -22.56 -7.78 4.43
CA SER A 88 -23.31 -7.39 3.21
C SER A 88 -24.60 -6.66 3.52
N ASP A 89 -25.24 -6.95 4.66
CA ASP A 89 -26.49 -6.31 5.07
C ASP A 89 -26.28 -4.88 5.60
N ALA A 90 -25.03 -4.48 5.84
CA ALA A 90 -24.70 -3.20 6.46
C ALA A 90 -23.33 -2.64 5.99
N PRO A 91 -23.15 -2.34 4.68
CA PRO A 91 -21.88 -1.84 4.15
C PRO A 91 -21.51 -0.43 4.63
N ASP A 92 -22.49 0.33 5.14
CA ASP A 92 -22.31 1.67 5.69
C ASP A 92 -21.97 1.68 7.20
N VAL A 93 -21.96 0.52 7.85
CA VAL A 93 -21.59 0.40 9.26
C VAL A 93 -20.07 0.38 9.38
N THR A 94 -19.56 1.01 10.44
CA THR A 94 -18.13 0.99 10.75
C THR A 94 -17.62 -0.44 10.81
N PRO A 95 -16.56 -0.80 10.07
CA PRO A 95 -16.08 -2.16 10.02
C PRO A 95 -15.66 -2.65 11.40
N GLU A 96 -15.97 -3.91 11.69
CA GLU A 96 -15.69 -4.54 12.98
C GLU A 96 -14.34 -5.28 12.94
N GLN A 97 -13.75 -5.56 14.10
CA GLN A 97 -12.51 -6.34 14.19
C GLN A 97 -12.84 -7.79 14.53
N ASP A 98 -12.29 -8.74 13.78
CA ASP A 98 -12.42 -10.16 14.06
C ASP A 98 -11.17 -10.93 13.59
N TYR A 99 -11.10 -12.23 13.89
CA TYR A 99 -10.03 -13.11 13.42
C TYR A 99 -10.55 -14.52 13.17
N MET A 100 -9.85 -15.25 12.30
CA MET A 100 -10.11 -16.68 12.11
C MET A 100 -9.33 -17.52 13.12
N THR A 101 -9.97 -18.53 13.68
CA THR A 101 -9.36 -19.54 14.56
C THR A 101 -9.68 -20.95 14.05
N ILE A 102 -9.10 -21.96 14.68
CA ILE A 102 -9.29 -23.36 14.35
C ILE A 102 -10.10 -24.02 15.47
N ASP A 103 -11.20 -24.69 15.10
CA ASP A 103 -12.00 -25.46 16.05
C ASP A 103 -11.40 -26.84 16.36
N GLU A 104 -12.09 -27.62 17.20
CA GLU A 104 -11.66 -28.97 17.59
C GLU A 104 -11.61 -29.97 16.42
N ASP A 105 -12.36 -29.71 15.36
CA ASP A 105 -12.44 -30.51 14.13
C ASP A 105 -11.45 -30.03 13.04
N LEU A 106 -10.56 -29.10 13.39
CA LEU A 106 -9.57 -28.47 12.51
C LEU A 106 -10.18 -27.61 11.39
N ASN A 107 -11.41 -27.11 11.56
CA ASN A 107 -12.02 -26.18 10.62
C ASN A 107 -11.70 -24.73 10.98
N SER A 108 -11.49 -23.93 9.93
CA SER A 108 -11.44 -22.47 9.99
C SER A 108 -12.78 -21.88 10.38
N VAL A 109 -12.83 -21.17 11.51
CA VAL A 109 -14.06 -20.51 12.01
C VAL A 109 -13.76 -19.09 12.47
N TRP A 110 -14.73 -18.19 12.31
CA TRP A 110 -14.63 -16.83 12.85
C TRP A 110 -14.76 -16.84 14.36
N ALA A 111 -13.89 -16.12 15.08
CA ALA A 111 -13.89 -16.13 16.53
C ALA A 111 -15.19 -15.54 17.12
N ASN A 112 -15.75 -14.52 16.46
CA ASN A 112 -17.03 -13.91 16.86
C ASN A 112 -18.21 -14.41 16.01
N TYR A 113 -18.15 -15.63 15.47
CA TYR A 113 -19.19 -16.22 14.63
C TYR A 113 -20.57 -16.21 15.33
N GLN A 114 -21.43 -15.27 14.95
CA GLN A 114 -22.75 -15.12 15.59
C GLN A 114 -23.86 -15.89 14.89
N ASN A 115 -23.79 -16.13 13.56
CA ASN A 115 -24.67 -17.06 12.80
C ASN A 115 -24.26 -17.16 11.31
N ASP A 116 -23.85 -16.04 10.70
CA ASP A 116 -23.37 -15.95 9.32
C ASP A 116 -21.92 -15.44 9.29
N PRO A 117 -21.10 -15.83 8.30
CA PRO A 117 -19.79 -15.25 8.13
C PRO A 117 -19.89 -13.80 7.58
N PRO A 118 -18.91 -12.93 7.89
CA PRO A 118 -18.81 -11.64 7.24
C PRO A 118 -18.66 -11.80 5.73
N SER A 119 -18.96 -10.72 5.00
CA SER A 119 -18.97 -10.77 3.53
C SER A 119 -17.63 -10.42 2.93
N HIS A 120 -16.95 -9.44 3.53
CA HIS A 120 -15.62 -9.03 3.13
C HIS A 120 -14.75 -8.82 4.35
N TRP A 121 -13.45 -9.01 4.17
CA TRP A 121 -12.43 -8.70 5.16
C TRP A 121 -11.31 -7.88 4.53
N MET A 122 -10.52 -7.20 5.35
CA MET A 122 -9.29 -6.54 4.91
C MET A 122 -8.24 -6.57 6.01
N HIS A 123 -6.96 -6.58 5.63
CA HIS A 123 -5.88 -6.43 6.59
C HIS A 123 -5.95 -5.08 7.32
N PHE A 124 -5.43 -5.05 8.55
CA PHE A 124 -5.01 -3.78 9.14
C PHE A 124 -3.85 -3.23 8.33
N HIS A 125 -4.14 -2.27 7.47
CA HIS A 125 -3.14 -1.29 7.07
C HIS A 125 -2.86 -0.51 8.34
N SER A 126 -1.65 -0.60 8.89
CA SER A 126 -1.25 0.27 9.99
C SER A 126 -1.68 1.69 9.62
N VAL A 127 -2.70 2.21 10.30
CA VAL A 127 -2.91 3.65 10.35
C VAL A 127 -1.55 4.19 10.80
N PRO A 128 -0.92 5.14 10.07
CA PRO A 128 0.24 5.81 10.64
C PRO A 128 -0.23 6.31 11.99
N ASN A 129 0.39 5.77 13.03
CA ASN A 129 0.10 6.10 14.41
C ASN A 129 0.27 7.61 14.53
N VAL A 130 -0.82 8.37 14.48
CA VAL A 130 -0.85 9.77 14.93
C VAL A 130 -0.82 9.74 16.45
N SER A 131 0.29 9.25 17.01
CA SER A 131 0.74 9.62 18.35
C SER A 131 1.31 11.04 18.25
N GLY A 132 0.40 11.99 18.05
CA GLY A 132 0.60 13.42 18.08
C GLY A 132 -0.50 14.05 18.93
N ALA A 133 -0.77 13.47 20.10
CA ALA A 133 -1.40 14.19 21.20
C ALA A 133 -0.28 14.57 22.16
N GLU A 134 0.33 15.72 21.89
CA GLU A 134 1.19 16.42 22.83
C GLU A 134 0.38 16.68 24.11
N GLN A 135 0.89 16.24 25.27
CA GLN A 135 0.48 16.71 26.59
C GLN A 135 1.60 17.57 27.17
#